data_AF-F4MVB5-F1
#
_entry.id   AF-F4MVB5-F1
#
_cell.length_a   1.000
_cell.length_b   1.000
_cell.length_c   1.000
_cell.angle_alpha   90.00
_cell.angle_beta   90.00
_cell.angle_gamma   90.00
#
_symmetry.space_group_name_H-M   'P 1'
#
loop_
_entity.id
_entity.type
_entity.pdbx_description
1 polymer ?
#
loop_
_entity_poly.entity_id
_entity_poly.type
_entity_poly.pdbx_seq_one_letter_code
_entity_poly.pdbx_strand_id
1 'polypeptide(L)'
;MLLPPALFWHISVMSGLMKSLIPVWSRTANDLLRAMLCLLLGMSTFAMAGPAHDFAAANRSQQITMLQQWATEPDASRLALLQALKQETLVIDSAGQVFVQNHQVFTPLEGLLQPTGVPKKIWLNNRLRILIANALAAQRLVSDDVSVRLNAAQELQQQAQSDQLPLLNQRLKVRN
;
A
#
# COMPACT_ATOMS: atom_id res chain seq x y z
N MET A 1 -6.84 13.88 98.52
CA MET A 1 -8.12 14.62 98.50
C MET A 1 -8.57 14.67 97.05
N LEU A 2 -9.29 13.63 96.61
CA LEU A 2 -10.73 13.62 96.27
C LEU A 2 -11.10 14.39 94.98
N LEU A 3 -11.64 13.61 94.03
CA LEU A 3 -12.65 13.91 93.00
C LEU A 3 -12.24 14.42 91.58
N PRO A 4 -13.06 14.11 90.54
CA PRO A 4 -12.65 13.32 89.37
C PRO A 4 -13.16 13.95 88.04
N PRO A 5 -13.79 13.21 87.12
CA PRO A 5 -13.20 12.65 85.92
C PRO A 5 -13.60 13.43 84.67
N ALA A 6 -12.81 13.19 83.62
CA ALA A 6 -13.00 13.67 82.27
C ALA A 6 -14.48 13.66 81.84
N LEU A 7 -14.88 14.80 81.27
CA LEU A 7 -16.04 15.02 80.42
C LEU A 7 -16.06 14.01 79.27
N PHE A 8 -16.45 12.78 79.59
CA PHE A 8 -17.12 11.87 78.68
C PHE A 8 -18.49 12.48 78.38
N TRP A 9 -18.87 12.44 77.10
CA TRP A 9 -20.13 12.93 76.54
C TRP A 9 -20.14 14.40 76.11
N HIS A 10 -19.53 14.66 74.96
CA HIS A 10 -20.32 15.02 73.79
C HIS A 10 -19.46 14.81 72.54
N ILE A 11 -20.10 14.43 71.42
CA ILE A 11 -19.51 14.24 70.09
C ILE A 11 -18.95 12.83 69.83
N SER A 12 -19.80 11.82 70.05
CA SER A 12 -19.82 10.63 69.19
C SER A 12 -21.07 10.68 68.31
N VAL A 13 -21.10 11.66 67.41
CA VAL A 13 -21.91 11.65 66.19
C VAL A 13 -21.13 12.51 65.20
N MET A 14 -20.74 11.94 64.06
CA MET A 14 -20.25 12.57 62.82
C MET A 14 -19.02 11.90 62.19
N SER A 15 -18.53 10.77 62.71
CA SER A 15 -17.57 9.90 61.98
C SER A 15 -18.27 8.98 60.97
N GLY A 16 -19.14 9.53 60.12
CA GLY A 16 -19.97 8.75 59.18
C GLY A 16 -20.16 9.34 57.78
N LEU A 17 -19.66 10.55 57.50
CA LEU A 17 -19.97 11.25 56.23
C LEU A 17 -18.75 12.01 55.68
N MET A 18 -17.65 11.30 55.43
CA MET A 18 -16.50 11.90 54.74
C MET A 18 -15.80 10.95 53.76
N LYS A 19 -16.59 10.18 53.00
CA LYS A 19 -16.08 9.40 51.85
C LYS A 19 -16.68 9.76 50.50
N SER A 20 -17.49 10.82 50.41
CA SER A 20 -18.09 11.21 49.14
C SER A 20 -17.86 12.69 48.90
N LEU A 21 -16.74 13.04 48.27
CA LEU A 21 -16.55 14.27 47.49
C LEU A 21 -15.14 14.22 46.86
N ILE A 22 -14.87 13.16 46.10
CA ILE A 22 -13.79 13.21 45.10
C ILE A 22 -14.40 13.98 43.92
N PRO A 23 -13.86 15.16 43.54
CA PRO A 23 -14.43 15.95 42.47
C PRO A 23 -14.43 15.14 41.16
N VAL A 24 -15.62 14.93 40.60
CA VAL A 24 -15.90 14.27 39.30
C VAL A 24 -15.09 14.86 38.13
N TRP A 25 -14.48 16.02 38.33
CA TRP A 25 -13.63 16.74 37.37
C TRP A 25 -12.37 16.00 36.91
N SER A 26 -11.88 14.97 37.62
CA SER A 26 -10.72 14.19 37.15
C SER A 26 -11.08 13.13 36.12
N ARG A 27 -12.33 12.67 36.11
CA ARG A 27 -12.76 11.55 35.26
C ARG A 27 -13.02 12.03 33.83
N THR A 28 -13.75 13.14 33.68
CA THR A 28 -14.06 13.74 32.37
C THR A 28 -12.82 14.28 31.65
N ALA A 29 -11.87 14.89 32.36
CA ALA A 29 -10.61 15.36 31.77
C ALA A 29 -9.73 14.20 31.27
N ASN A 30 -9.72 13.08 32.01
CA ASN A 30 -8.97 11.89 31.62
C ASN A 30 -9.63 11.14 30.45
N ASP A 31 -10.97 11.14 30.38
CA ASP A 31 -11.71 10.58 29.25
C ASP A 31 -11.51 11.41 27.97
N LEU A 32 -11.42 12.74 28.06
CA LEU A 32 -11.09 13.61 26.93
C LEU A 32 -9.63 13.45 26.47
N LEU A 33 -8.69 13.33 27.41
CA LEU A 33 -7.28 13.09 27.10
C LEU A 33 -7.06 11.71 26.47
N ARG A 34 -7.77 10.68 26.95
CA ARG A 34 -7.78 9.34 26.33
C ARG A 34 -8.44 9.36 24.96
N ALA A 35 -9.53 10.09 24.78
CA ALA A 35 -10.17 10.24 23.47
C ALA A 35 -9.25 10.93 22.45
N MET A 36 -8.54 12.00 22.85
CA MET A 36 -7.51 12.64 22.01
C MET A 36 -6.34 11.71 21.70
N LEU A 37 -5.87 10.94 22.68
CA LEU A 37 -4.76 9.99 22.48
C LEU A 37 -5.18 8.83 21.55
N CYS A 38 -6.39 8.32 21.68
CA CYS A 38 -6.96 7.30 20.78
C CYS A 38 -7.14 7.83 19.35
N LEU A 39 -7.54 9.10 19.19
CA LEU A 39 -7.67 9.74 17.88
C LEU A 39 -6.29 9.95 17.21
N LEU A 40 -5.27 10.29 17.99
CA LEU A 40 -3.90 10.47 17.51
C LEU A 40 -3.20 9.14 17.18
N LEU A 41 -3.51 8.07 17.92
CA LEU A 41 -2.99 6.72 17.69
C LEU A 41 -3.74 5.99 16.55
N GLY A 42 -5.00 6.32 16.28
CA GLY A 42 -5.83 5.71 15.23
C GLY A 42 -5.45 6.10 13.80
N MET A 43 -4.58 7.10 13.62
CA MET A 43 -4.03 7.50 12.31
C MET A 43 -2.80 6.68 11.91
N SER A 44 -2.24 5.88 12.82
CA SER A 44 -1.07 5.06 12.54
C SER A 44 -1.46 3.67 12.09
N THR A 45 -0.86 3.27 10.98
CA THR A 45 -0.85 1.92 10.39
C THR A 45 -2.07 1.53 9.55
N PHE A 46 -2.28 2.24 8.43
CA PHE A 46 -2.46 1.46 7.21
C PHE A 46 -1.10 0.83 6.90
N ALA A 47 -0.94 -0.46 7.24
CA ALA A 47 0.09 -1.26 6.61
C ALA A 47 -0.28 -1.34 5.13
N MET A 48 0.18 -0.37 4.35
CA MET A 48 0.02 -0.43 2.90
C MET A 48 0.84 -1.62 2.41
N ALA A 49 0.14 -2.72 2.10
CA ALA A 49 0.67 -3.68 1.17
C ALA A 49 1.09 -2.91 -0.08
N GLY A 50 2.30 -3.17 -0.57
CA GLY A 50 2.83 -2.37 -1.66
C GLY A 50 2.16 -2.72 -2.99
N PRO A 51 2.38 -1.88 -4.02
CA PRO A 51 1.77 -2.03 -5.34
C PRO A 51 2.04 -3.38 -6.01
N ALA A 52 3.13 -4.08 -5.67
CA ALA A 52 3.44 -5.41 -6.20
C ALA A 52 2.50 -6.46 -5.61
N HIS A 53 2.32 -6.47 -4.29
CA HIS A 53 1.38 -7.38 -3.64
C HIS A 53 -0.06 -7.17 -4.13
N ASP A 54 -0.51 -5.91 -4.20
CA ASP A 54 -1.85 -5.57 -4.69
C ASP A 54 -2.06 -6.03 -6.13
N PHE A 55 -1.06 -5.85 -7.00
CA PHE A 55 -1.11 -6.31 -8.39
C PHE A 55 -1.15 -7.84 -8.51
N ALA A 56 -0.43 -8.55 -7.64
CA ALA A 56 -0.41 -10.01 -7.61
C ALA A 56 -1.74 -10.60 -7.10
N ALA A 57 -2.38 -9.94 -6.13
CA ALA A 57 -3.69 -10.34 -5.61
C ALA A 57 -4.86 -9.95 -6.53
N ALA A 58 -4.69 -8.91 -7.35
CA ALA A 58 -5.70 -8.40 -8.26
C ALA A 58 -6.07 -9.39 -9.38
N ASN A 59 -7.36 -9.38 -9.74
CA ASN A 59 -7.82 -10.09 -10.94
C ASN A 59 -7.40 -9.36 -12.23
N ARG A 60 -7.64 -9.97 -13.39
CA ARG A 60 -7.17 -9.43 -14.69
C ARG A 60 -7.74 -8.04 -15.02
N SER A 61 -9.01 -7.78 -14.77
CA SER A 61 -9.60 -6.46 -15.06
C SER A 61 -9.04 -5.40 -14.11
N GLN A 62 -8.84 -5.74 -12.84
CA GLN A 62 -8.18 -4.87 -11.86
C GLN A 62 -6.74 -4.56 -12.24
N GLN A 63 -5.95 -5.56 -12.66
CA GLN A 63 -4.58 -5.37 -13.16
C GLN A 63 -4.51 -4.38 -14.33
N ILE A 64 -5.47 -4.47 -15.27
CA ILE A 64 -5.56 -3.54 -16.40
C ILE A 64 -5.84 -2.12 -15.89
N THR A 65 -6.81 -1.94 -15.01
CA THR A 65 -7.15 -0.63 -14.44
C THR A 65 -5.96 -0.01 -13.70
N MET A 66 -5.26 -0.80 -12.87
CA MET A 66 -4.06 -0.36 -12.16
C MET A 66 -2.97 0.12 -13.13
N LEU A 67 -2.69 -0.65 -14.18
CA LEU A 67 -1.68 -0.26 -15.18
C LEU A 67 -2.06 1.01 -15.95
N GLN A 68 -3.35 1.21 -16.25
CA GLN A 68 -3.83 2.44 -16.88
C GLN A 68 -3.67 3.65 -15.96
N GLN A 69 -3.98 3.49 -14.67
CA GLN A 69 -3.77 4.53 -13.66
C GLN A 69 -2.28 4.86 -13.53
N TRP A 70 -1.40 3.86 -13.46
CA TRP A 70 0.05 4.09 -13.35
C TRP A 70 0.65 4.75 -14.59
N ALA A 71 0.05 4.58 -15.76
CA ALA A 71 0.46 5.33 -16.95
C ALA A 71 0.07 6.82 -16.89
N THR A 72 -0.94 7.17 -16.09
CA THR A 72 -1.43 8.54 -15.91
C THR A 72 -0.77 9.23 -14.72
N GLU A 73 -0.40 8.47 -13.70
CA GLU A 73 0.30 8.92 -12.50
C GLU A 73 1.63 8.17 -12.32
N PRO A 74 2.70 8.65 -13.00
CA PRO A 74 4.05 8.14 -12.84
C PRO A 74 4.56 8.24 -11.40
N ASP A 75 5.08 7.14 -10.89
CA ASP A 75 5.68 7.02 -9.57
C ASP A 75 6.96 6.16 -9.63
N ALA A 76 8.08 6.75 -9.18
CA ALA A 76 9.39 6.10 -9.19
C ALA A 76 9.44 4.83 -8.33
N SER A 77 8.61 4.72 -7.29
CA SER A 77 8.54 3.54 -6.42
C SER A 77 8.10 2.27 -7.19
N ARG A 78 7.32 2.44 -8.26
CA ARG A 78 6.74 1.34 -9.07
C ARG A 78 7.66 0.90 -10.20
N LEU A 79 8.77 1.58 -10.41
CA LEU A 79 9.66 1.36 -11.56
C LEU A 79 10.26 -0.06 -11.54
N ALA A 80 10.75 -0.51 -10.38
CA ALA A 80 11.29 -1.86 -10.22
C ALA A 80 10.25 -2.95 -10.53
N LEU A 81 9.00 -2.75 -10.08
CA LEU A 81 7.88 -3.64 -10.38
C LEU A 81 7.57 -3.70 -11.88
N LEU A 82 7.42 -2.55 -12.53
CA LEU A 82 7.13 -2.47 -13.97
C LEU A 82 8.26 -3.09 -14.81
N GLN A 83 9.51 -2.93 -14.38
CA GLN A 83 10.66 -3.57 -15.01
C GLN A 83 10.61 -5.10 -14.87
N ALA A 84 10.32 -5.62 -13.67
CA ALA A 84 10.19 -7.05 -13.42
C ALA A 84 9.04 -7.68 -14.24
N LEU A 85 7.92 -6.96 -14.36
CA LEU A 85 6.80 -7.35 -15.20
C LEU A 85 7.18 -7.37 -16.68
N LYS A 86 7.88 -6.34 -17.19
CA LYS A 86 8.35 -6.28 -18.59
C LYS A 86 9.32 -7.43 -18.92
N GLN A 87 10.11 -7.86 -17.94
CA GLN A 87 11.09 -8.95 -18.07
C GLN A 87 10.49 -10.34 -17.80
N GLU A 88 9.23 -10.42 -17.38
CA GLU A 88 8.55 -11.66 -17.00
C GLU A 88 9.30 -12.47 -15.92
N THR A 89 10.04 -11.78 -15.07
CA THR A 89 10.82 -12.36 -13.97
C THR A 89 10.05 -12.36 -12.65
N LEU A 90 8.83 -11.82 -12.65
CA LEU A 90 8.02 -11.69 -11.45
C LEU A 90 7.35 -13.02 -11.10
N VAL A 91 7.61 -13.47 -9.87
CA VAL A 91 7.07 -14.70 -9.29
C VAL A 91 6.36 -14.39 -7.98
N ILE A 92 5.32 -15.16 -7.68
CA ILE A 92 4.52 -15.05 -6.45
C ILE A 92 4.76 -16.31 -5.64
N ASP A 93 5.08 -16.18 -4.37
CA ASP A 93 5.21 -17.32 -3.47
C ASP A 93 3.84 -17.84 -2.97
N SER A 94 3.85 -18.87 -2.13
CA SER A 94 2.60 -19.42 -1.58
C SER A 94 1.91 -18.51 -0.56
N ALA A 95 2.63 -17.53 -0.01
CA ALA A 95 2.12 -16.52 0.91
C ALA A 95 1.56 -15.28 0.18
N GLY A 96 1.62 -15.23 -1.15
CA GLY A 96 1.18 -14.08 -1.96
C GLY A 96 2.22 -12.95 -2.02
N GLN A 97 3.46 -13.19 -1.60
CA GLN A 97 4.54 -12.24 -1.70
C GLN A 97 5.19 -12.27 -3.08
N VAL A 98 5.66 -11.11 -3.51
CA VAL A 98 6.13 -10.87 -4.87
C VAL A 98 7.65 -10.76 -4.90
N PHE A 99 8.27 -11.57 -5.76
CA PHE A 99 9.71 -11.64 -5.92
C PHE A 99 10.10 -11.48 -7.40
N VAL A 100 11.28 -10.92 -7.64
CA VAL A 100 11.97 -11.02 -8.92
C VAL A 100 12.85 -12.25 -8.86
N GLN A 101 12.66 -13.15 -9.82
CA GLN A 101 13.56 -14.28 -10.04
C GLN A 101 14.56 -13.93 -11.15
N ASN A 102 15.83 -13.75 -10.76
CA ASN A 102 16.96 -13.65 -11.68
C ASN A 102 17.80 -14.92 -11.55
N HIS A 103 17.64 -15.85 -12.50
CA HIS A 103 18.22 -17.20 -12.46
C HIS A 103 17.82 -17.99 -11.20
N GLN A 104 18.71 -18.02 -10.20
CA GLN A 104 18.54 -18.73 -8.92
C GLN A 104 18.38 -17.77 -7.72
N VAL A 105 18.46 -16.45 -7.96
CA VAL A 105 18.33 -15.44 -6.90
C VAL A 105 16.91 -14.88 -6.90
N PHE A 106 16.24 -14.99 -5.75
CA PHE A 106 14.95 -14.37 -5.49
C PHE A 106 15.17 -13.07 -4.70
N THR A 107 14.84 -11.94 -5.31
CA THR A 107 14.90 -10.63 -4.64
C THR A 107 13.48 -10.18 -4.33
N PRO A 108 13.12 -9.89 -3.07
CA PRO A 108 11.81 -9.34 -2.75
C PRO A 108 11.65 -7.96 -3.40
N LEU A 109 10.52 -7.70 -4.06
CA LEU A 109 10.19 -6.34 -4.50
C LEU A 109 9.73 -5.50 -3.31
N GLU A 110 9.11 -6.15 -2.33
CA GLU A 110 8.50 -5.54 -1.17
C GLU A 110 8.80 -6.37 0.08
N GLY A 111 9.22 -5.71 1.15
CA GLY A 111 9.66 -6.36 2.38
C GLY A 111 11.07 -6.97 2.32
N LEU A 112 11.43 -7.72 3.36
CA LEU A 112 12.76 -8.34 3.55
C LEU A 112 12.68 -9.87 3.68
N LEU A 113 11.55 -10.45 3.29
CA LEU A 113 11.25 -11.85 3.55
C LEU A 113 11.82 -12.74 2.44
N GLN A 114 12.12 -13.98 2.80
CA GLN A 114 12.54 -15.01 1.84
C GLN A 114 11.30 -15.70 1.25
N PRO A 115 11.35 -16.12 -0.03
CA PRO A 115 10.21 -16.75 -0.69
C PRO A 115 9.78 -18.01 0.07
N THR A 116 8.51 -18.09 0.41
CA THR A 116 7.94 -19.23 1.14
C THR A 116 7.22 -20.16 0.18
N GLY A 117 7.67 -21.40 0.09
CA GLY A 117 7.13 -22.42 -0.81
C GLY A 117 7.64 -22.30 -2.25
N VAL A 118 7.03 -23.03 -3.19
CA VAL A 118 7.43 -23.01 -4.60
C VAL A 118 6.85 -21.76 -5.27
N PRO A 119 7.69 -20.80 -5.70
CA PRO A 119 7.20 -19.58 -6.34
C PRO A 119 6.61 -19.87 -7.73
N LYS A 120 5.47 -19.24 -8.02
CA LYS A 120 4.74 -19.37 -9.28
C LYS A 120 4.96 -18.14 -10.14
N LYS A 121 5.34 -18.33 -11.39
CA LYS A 121 5.50 -17.25 -12.37
C LYS A 121 4.14 -16.64 -12.76
N ILE A 122 4.07 -15.31 -12.83
CA ILE A 122 2.90 -14.63 -13.38
C ILE A 122 2.93 -14.73 -14.90
N TRP A 123 1.87 -15.29 -15.49
CA TRP A 123 1.71 -15.32 -16.94
C TRP A 123 1.12 -13.99 -17.45
N LEU A 124 1.75 -13.39 -18.46
CA LEU A 124 1.31 -12.13 -19.06
C LEU A 124 0.80 -12.38 -20.48
N ASN A 125 -0.39 -11.87 -20.78
CA ASN A 125 -0.91 -11.88 -22.15
C ASN A 125 -0.42 -10.63 -22.92
N ASN A 126 -0.65 -10.62 -24.24
CA ASN A 126 -0.23 -9.51 -25.10
C ASN A 126 -0.79 -8.16 -24.62
N ARG A 127 -2.04 -8.15 -24.14
CA ARG A 127 -2.68 -6.93 -23.67
C ARG A 127 -1.97 -6.32 -22.45
N LEU A 128 -1.62 -7.13 -21.46
CA LEU A 128 -0.88 -6.69 -20.28
C LEU A 128 0.52 -6.23 -20.65
N ARG A 129 1.22 -6.94 -21.55
CA ARG A 129 2.56 -6.52 -22.01
C ARG A 129 2.54 -5.11 -22.60
N ILE A 130 1.54 -4.78 -23.41
CA ILE A 130 1.36 -3.44 -23.97
C ILE A 130 1.11 -2.40 -22.85
N LEU A 131 0.21 -2.70 -21.92
CA LEU A 131 -0.12 -1.79 -20.82
C LEU A 131 1.08 -1.54 -19.88
N ILE A 132 1.84 -2.59 -19.56
CA ILE A 132 3.08 -2.50 -18.77
C ILE A 132 4.09 -1.61 -19.49
N ALA A 133 4.27 -1.80 -20.80
CA ALA A 133 5.22 -1.00 -21.55
C ALA A 133 4.79 0.46 -21.64
N ASN A 134 3.50 0.74 -21.81
CA ASN A 134 2.95 2.10 -21.79
C ASN A 134 3.16 2.76 -20.42
N ALA A 135 2.87 2.07 -19.31
CA ALA A 135 3.10 2.59 -17.96
C ALA A 135 4.59 2.88 -17.70
N LEU A 136 5.47 1.99 -18.15
CA LEU A 136 6.92 2.14 -18.00
C LEU A 136 7.49 3.27 -18.87
N ALA A 137 6.95 3.48 -20.08
CA ALA A 137 7.34 4.61 -20.92
C ALA A 137 6.81 5.93 -20.35
N ALA A 138 5.57 5.97 -19.83
CA ALA A 138 5.05 7.12 -19.10
C ALA A 138 5.93 7.51 -17.92
N GLN A 139 6.45 6.54 -17.17
CA GLN A 139 7.43 6.79 -16.11
C GLN A 139 8.69 7.49 -16.63
N ARG A 140 9.23 7.02 -17.75
CA ARG A 140 10.47 7.54 -18.35
C ARG A 140 10.28 8.92 -18.98
N LEU A 141 9.08 9.27 -19.41
CA LEU A 141 8.77 10.60 -19.95
C LEU A 141 8.93 11.70 -18.90
N VAL A 142 8.81 11.38 -17.61
CA VAL A 142 8.98 12.34 -16.50
C VAL A 142 10.44 12.39 -16.01
N SER A 143 11.34 11.60 -16.59
CA SER A 143 12.78 11.65 -16.25
C SER A 143 13.39 13.02 -16.55
N ASP A 144 14.37 13.44 -15.76
CA ASP A 144 15.13 14.68 -15.99
C ASP A 144 16.03 14.60 -17.25
N ASP A 145 16.47 13.39 -17.61
CA ASP A 145 17.34 13.13 -18.76
C ASP A 145 16.57 13.19 -20.10
N VAL A 146 17.01 14.09 -20.98
CA VAL A 146 16.44 14.32 -22.32
C VAL A 146 16.50 13.06 -23.19
N SER A 147 17.61 12.31 -23.15
CA SER A 147 17.78 11.10 -23.96
C SER A 147 16.82 10.00 -23.50
N VAL A 148 16.60 9.88 -22.19
CA VAL A 148 15.63 8.93 -21.63
C VAL A 148 14.21 9.28 -22.07
N ARG A 149 13.83 10.56 -22.04
CA ARG A 149 12.51 11.01 -22.50
C ARG A 149 12.30 10.78 -23.99
N LEU A 150 13.29 11.07 -24.83
CA LEU A 150 13.21 10.86 -26.28
C LEU A 150 13.04 9.36 -26.61
N ASN A 151 13.83 8.50 -25.99
CA ASN A 151 13.71 7.05 -26.16
C ASN A 151 12.32 6.56 -25.73
N ALA A 152 11.79 7.06 -24.62
CA ALA A 152 10.45 6.70 -24.16
C ALA A 152 9.34 7.15 -25.13
N ALA A 153 9.45 8.36 -25.68
CA ALA A 153 8.51 8.85 -26.69
C ALA A 153 8.55 8.02 -27.97
N GLN A 154 9.74 7.59 -28.40
CA GLN A 154 9.92 6.72 -29.56
C GLN A 154 9.34 5.30 -29.32
N GLU A 155 9.57 4.72 -28.14
CA GLU A 155 8.97 3.43 -27.75
C GLU A 155 7.43 3.50 -27.86
N LEU A 156 6.81 4.55 -27.31
CA LEU A 156 5.35 4.76 -27.39
C LEU A 156 4.85 4.92 -28.83
N GLN A 157 5.59 5.66 -29.66
CA GLN A 157 5.25 5.83 -31.08
C GLN A 157 5.26 4.48 -31.81
N GLN A 158 6.30 3.67 -31.62
CA GLN A 158 6.43 2.35 -32.25
C GLN A 158 5.32 1.39 -31.82
N GLN A 159 4.96 1.41 -30.54
CA GLN A 159 3.86 0.58 -30.02
C GLN A 159 2.51 0.99 -30.61
N ALA A 160 2.23 2.29 -30.70
CA ALA A 160 1.01 2.78 -31.33
C ALA A 160 0.92 2.36 -32.82
N GLN A 161 2.05 2.31 -33.54
CA GLN A 161 2.10 1.83 -34.92
C GLN A 161 1.86 0.32 -35.02
N SER A 162 2.44 -0.47 -34.12
CA SER A 162 2.22 -1.93 -34.07
C SER A 162 0.74 -2.28 -33.83
N ASP A 163 0.05 -1.53 -32.96
CA ASP A 163 -1.38 -1.74 -32.67
C ASP A 163 -2.30 -1.43 -33.85
N GLN A 164 -1.82 -0.69 -34.86
CA GLN A 164 -2.58 -0.38 -36.08
C GLN A 164 -2.50 -1.47 -37.16
N LEU A 165 -1.54 -2.40 -37.06
CA LEU A 165 -1.35 -3.49 -38.04
C LEU A 165 -2.61 -4.34 -38.30
N PRO A 166 -3.42 -4.71 -37.29
CA PRO A 166 -4.64 -5.48 -37.52
C PRO A 166 -5.65 -4.75 -38.40
N LEU A 167 -5.81 -3.43 -38.23
CA LEU A 167 -6.70 -2.61 -39.05
C LEU A 167 -6.23 -2.56 -40.50
N LEU A 168 -4.91 -2.39 -40.71
CA LEU A 168 -4.31 -2.40 -42.05
C LEU A 168 -4.52 -3.76 -42.74
N ASN A 169 -4.30 -4.86 -42.03
CA ASN A 169 -4.55 -6.22 -42.54
C ASN A 169 -6.03 -6.45 -42.88
N GLN A 170 -6.97 -5.92 -42.09
CA GLN A 170 -8.40 -5.99 -42.41
C GLN A 170 -8.74 -5.22 -43.70
N ARG A 171 -8.20 -4.01 -43.86
CA ARG A 171 -8.41 -3.20 -45.08
C ARG A 171 -7.83 -3.85 -46.33
N LEU A 172 -6.69 -4.54 -46.22
CA LEU A 172 -6.09 -5.28 -47.33
C LEU A 172 -6.95 -6.49 -47.74
N LYS A 173 -7.57 -7.20 -46.79
CA LYS A 173 -8.45 -8.34 -47.08
C LYS A 173 -9.75 -7.96 -47.81
N VAL A 174 -10.26 -6.75 -47.58
CA VAL A 174 -11.48 -6.24 -48.24
C VAL A 174 -11.24 -5.85 -49.71
N ARG A 175 -9.98 -5.70 -50.14
CA ARG A 175 -9.63 -5.29 -51.51
C ARG A 175 -9.42 -6.48 -52.48
N ASN A 176 -9.49 -7.72 -52.02
CA ASN A 176 -9.50 -8.90 -52.88
C ASN A 176 -10.93 -9.39 -53.13
#